data_AF-A0A6U0PH89-F1
#
_entry.id   AF-A0A6U0PH89-F1
#
_cell.length_a   1.000
_cell.length_b   1.000
_cell.length_c   1.000
_cell.angle_alpha   90.00
_cell.angle_beta   90.00
_cell.angle_gamma   90.00
#
_symmetry.space_group_name_H-M   'P 1'
#
loop_
_entity.id
_entity.type
_entity.pdbx_description
1 polymer ?
#
loop_
_entity_poly.entity_id
_entity_poly.type
_entity_poly.pdbx_seq_one_letter_code
_entity_poly.pdbx_strand_id
1 'polypeptide(L)'
;MAESDARITHSVCDRPKLSGDARGDRDYVQPQWVFDCANQDFLIPTEAYGPGKTLPPHLSPFVDDEAEGYVPDYAEQLKSMKEAAEGAAVGGGDAAAAIAAAANVEGGAVETARELALEAEEIEARRAAEVEGRFAAELAAEREGVPYSEAQRRKEEGEDDASEAAEEEAAAAGVDEEDARLKAQEEEEHMAKALLPRKKQKLYDAMQMSLSRKRERVNDLMTRRKSARTAEAQKKTPAKKK
;
A
#
# COMPACT_ATOMS: atom_id res chain seq x y z
N MET A 1 23.50 -34.35 4.88
CA MET A 1 22.47 -34.97 4.02
C MET A 1 23.13 -35.35 2.71
N ALA A 2 22.84 -36.52 2.18
CA ALA A 2 23.30 -36.90 0.84
C ALA A 2 22.43 -36.20 -0.21
N GLU A 3 22.96 -35.89 -1.39
CA GLU A 3 22.21 -35.26 -2.49
C GLU A 3 20.99 -36.10 -2.92
N SER A 4 21.01 -37.41 -2.67
CA SER A 4 19.94 -38.35 -2.97
C SER A 4 18.79 -38.38 -1.95
N ASP A 5 18.87 -37.62 -0.86
CA ASP A 5 17.88 -37.61 0.22
C ASP A 5 16.49 -37.16 -0.26
N ALA A 6 15.46 -37.97 -0.01
CA ALA A 6 14.09 -37.70 -0.44
C ALA A 6 13.44 -36.51 0.30
N ARG A 7 14.03 -36.02 1.39
CA ARG A 7 13.55 -34.85 2.14
C ARG A 7 13.86 -33.52 1.45
N ILE A 8 14.73 -33.53 0.43
CA ILE A 8 15.10 -32.33 -0.32
C ILE A 8 13.95 -32.01 -1.28
N THR A 9 13.25 -30.91 -1.04
CA THR A 9 12.11 -30.45 -1.87
C THR A 9 12.54 -29.51 -2.99
N HIS A 10 13.53 -28.64 -2.73
CA HIS A 10 14.02 -27.63 -3.68
C HIS A 10 15.53 -27.78 -3.89
N SER A 11 15.97 -27.63 -5.14
CA SER A 11 17.38 -27.65 -5.53
C SER A 11 17.73 -26.39 -6.30
N VAL A 12 18.67 -25.60 -5.75
CA VAL A 12 19.11 -24.35 -6.37
C VAL A 12 20.16 -24.64 -7.44
N CYS A 13 19.93 -24.18 -8.67
CA CYS A 13 20.79 -24.41 -9.83
C CYS A 13 21.11 -23.10 -10.56
N ASP A 14 22.39 -22.80 -10.68
CA ASP A 14 22.93 -21.62 -11.38
C ASP A 14 23.46 -21.98 -12.80
N ARG A 15 23.02 -23.11 -13.36
CA ARG A 15 23.41 -23.55 -14.70
C ARG A 15 22.21 -23.40 -15.65
N PRO A 16 22.41 -22.95 -16.90
CA PRO A 16 21.32 -22.73 -17.85
C PRO A 16 20.63 -24.03 -18.28
N LYS A 17 21.28 -25.18 -18.07
CA LYS A 17 20.71 -26.51 -18.26
C LYS A 17 21.04 -27.34 -17.04
N LEU A 18 20.09 -28.17 -16.60
CA LEU A 18 20.40 -29.22 -15.66
C LEU A 18 21.34 -30.24 -16.31
N SER A 19 22.41 -30.60 -15.60
CA SER A 19 23.29 -31.69 -15.97
C SER A 19 22.84 -32.97 -15.28
N GLY A 20 22.40 -33.97 -16.04
CA GLY A 20 22.00 -35.29 -15.53
C GLY A 20 20.49 -35.52 -15.47
N ASP A 21 20.08 -36.61 -14.83
CA ASP A 21 18.68 -36.97 -14.63
C ASP A 21 18.05 -36.07 -13.56
N ALA A 22 17.39 -35.00 -14.01
CA ALA A 22 16.55 -34.17 -13.16
C ALA A 22 15.52 -35.08 -12.47
N ARG A 23 15.50 -35.08 -11.14
CA ARG A 23 14.53 -35.89 -10.42
C ARG A 23 13.16 -35.23 -10.48
N GLY A 24 12.13 -35.99 -10.83
CA GLY A 24 10.76 -35.46 -10.94
C GLY A 24 10.10 -35.13 -9.60
N ASP A 25 10.71 -35.49 -8.47
CA ASP A 25 10.22 -35.24 -7.10
C ASP A 25 10.71 -33.91 -6.50
N ARG A 26 11.43 -33.08 -7.28
CA ARG A 26 12.07 -31.86 -6.79
C ARG A 26 11.84 -30.67 -7.70
N ASP A 27 11.67 -29.51 -7.07
CA ASP A 27 11.65 -28.24 -7.77
C ASP A 27 13.07 -27.72 -7.96
N TYR A 28 13.46 -27.55 -9.21
CA TYR A 28 14.73 -26.93 -9.57
C TYR A 28 14.50 -25.45 -9.82
N VAL A 29 15.21 -24.61 -9.09
CA VAL A 29 15.04 -23.15 -9.11
C VAL A 29 16.39 -22.44 -9.23
N GLN A 30 16.38 -21.24 -9.78
CA GLN A 30 17.56 -20.38 -9.83
C GLN A 30 17.77 -19.67 -8.47
N PRO A 31 19.01 -19.26 -8.13
CA PRO A 31 19.30 -18.56 -6.87
C PRO A 31 18.42 -17.33 -6.62
N GLN A 32 17.99 -16.64 -7.69
CA GLN A 32 17.11 -15.48 -7.62
C GLN A 32 15.82 -15.74 -6.82
N TRP A 33 15.26 -16.94 -6.94
CA TRP A 33 14.01 -17.31 -6.25
C TRP A 33 14.13 -17.18 -4.73
N VAL A 34 15.29 -17.56 -4.17
CA VAL A 34 15.52 -17.50 -2.72
C VAL A 34 15.51 -16.04 -2.24
N PHE A 35 16.16 -15.14 -2.99
CA PHE A 35 16.22 -13.72 -2.65
C PHE A 35 14.86 -13.04 -2.80
N ASP A 36 14.12 -13.36 -3.87
CA ASP A 36 12.79 -12.77 -4.07
C ASP A 36 11.82 -13.26 -3.00
N CYS A 37 11.85 -14.53 -2.60
CA CYS A 37 11.04 -15.04 -1.48
C CYS A 37 11.40 -14.32 -0.17
N ALA A 38 12.69 -14.15 0.12
CA ALA A 38 13.14 -13.46 1.32
C ALA A 38 12.73 -11.97 1.34
N ASN A 39 12.75 -11.30 0.18
CA ASN A 39 12.33 -9.89 0.07
C ASN A 39 10.82 -9.70 0.28
N GLN A 40 10.01 -10.71 -0.06
CA GLN A 40 8.54 -10.62 0.01
C GLN A 40 7.96 -11.28 1.28
N ASP A 41 8.79 -11.99 2.02
CA ASP A 41 8.45 -12.77 3.21
C ASP A 41 7.31 -13.78 2.96
N PHE A 42 7.28 -14.37 1.75
CA PHE A 42 6.36 -15.46 1.43
C PHE A 42 6.96 -16.39 0.35
N LEU A 43 6.44 -17.62 0.26
CA LEU A 43 6.90 -18.60 -0.70
C LEU A 43 6.32 -18.35 -2.10
N ILE A 44 7.15 -17.81 -3.00
CA ILE A 44 6.76 -17.49 -4.38
C ILE A 44 6.67 -18.78 -5.23
N PRO A 45 5.72 -18.90 -6.18
CA PRO A 45 5.66 -20.02 -7.12
C PRO A 45 6.98 -20.23 -7.89
N THR A 46 7.44 -21.48 -7.95
CA THR A 46 8.75 -21.86 -8.52
C THR A 46 8.77 -21.84 -10.05
N GLU A 47 7.61 -21.83 -10.71
CA GLU A 47 7.47 -22.00 -12.16
C GLU A 47 8.27 -20.97 -12.98
N ALA A 48 8.32 -19.71 -12.55
CA ALA A 48 9.02 -18.63 -13.26
C ALA A 48 10.54 -18.69 -13.06
N TYR A 49 11.02 -19.46 -12.08
CA TYR A 49 12.42 -19.47 -11.64
C TYR A 49 13.18 -20.72 -12.07
N GLY A 50 12.58 -21.59 -12.89
CA GLY A 50 13.24 -22.80 -13.38
C GLY A 50 14.55 -22.51 -14.14
N PRO A 51 15.51 -23.46 -14.18
CA PRO A 51 16.79 -23.26 -14.85
C PRO A 51 16.65 -22.88 -16.33
N GLY A 52 17.38 -21.85 -16.76
CA GLY A 52 17.37 -21.36 -18.14
C GLY A 52 16.12 -20.57 -18.54
N LYS A 53 15.14 -20.38 -17.65
CA LYS A 53 14.02 -19.46 -17.88
C LYS A 53 14.45 -18.01 -17.68
N THR A 54 13.81 -17.11 -18.43
CA THR A 54 13.93 -15.67 -18.19
C THR A 54 13.27 -15.34 -16.86
N LEU A 55 14.07 -14.81 -15.94
CA LEU A 55 13.64 -14.49 -14.59
C LEU A 55 12.66 -13.31 -14.57
N PRO A 56 11.73 -13.28 -13.59
CA PRO A 56 10.94 -12.09 -13.30
C PRO A 56 11.82 -10.86 -13.02
N PRO A 57 11.30 -9.65 -13.25
CA PRO A 57 12.01 -8.43 -12.89
C PRO A 57 12.17 -8.35 -11.37
N HIS A 58 13.40 -8.15 -10.89
CA HIS A 58 13.67 -8.05 -9.46
C HIS A 58 13.08 -6.77 -8.85
N LEU A 59 12.51 -6.91 -7.65
CA LEU A 59 12.00 -5.80 -6.85
C LEU A 59 12.94 -5.57 -5.67
N SER A 60 13.41 -4.33 -5.54
CA SER A 60 14.29 -3.92 -4.45
C SER A 60 13.47 -3.71 -3.18
N PRO A 61 13.89 -4.23 -2.03
CA PRO A 61 13.20 -4.02 -0.76
C PRO A 61 13.41 -2.61 -0.18
N PHE A 62 14.28 -1.80 -0.79
CA PHE A 62 14.63 -0.46 -0.32
C PHE A 62 13.96 0.67 -1.12
N VAL A 63 13.17 0.31 -2.14
CA VAL A 63 12.46 1.24 -3.02
C VAL A 63 11.04 1.36 -2.50
N ASP A 64 10.59 2.59 -2.30
CA ASP A 64 9.21 2.89 -1.98
C ASP A 64 8.49 3.23 -3.29
N ASP A 65 7.78 2.23 -3.85
CA ASP A 65 7.09 2.35 -5.13
C ASP A 65 6.06 3.50 -5.13
N GLU A 66 5.49 3.85 -3.97
CA GLU A 66 4.52 4.94 -3.82
C GLU A 66 5.22 6.30 -3.92
N ALA A 67 6.35 6.47 -3.22
CA ALA A 67 7.18 7.66 -3.31
C ALA A 67 7.84 7.82 -4.69
N GLU A 68 8.15 6.71 -5.36
CA GLU A 68 8.66 6.69 -6.73
C GLU A 68 7.59 7.10 -7.76
N GLY A 69 6.31 6.98 -7.41
CA GLY A 69 5.15 7.24 -8.26
C GLY A 69 4.89 6.15 -9.30
N TYR A 70 5.55 4.99 -9.19
CA TYR A 70 5.42 3.89 -10.14
C TYR A 70 5.57 2.54 -9.44
N VAL A 71 4.50 1.73 -9.50
CA VAL A 71 4.51 0.33 -9.07
C VAL A 71 4.74 -0.57 -10.29
N PRO A 72 5.78 -1.43 -10.30
CA PRO A 72 5.98 -2.43 -11.34
C PRO A 72 4.85 -3.47 -11.39
N ASP A 73 4.48 -3.95 -12.59
CA ASP A 73 3.44 -4.99 -12.78
C ASP A 73 3.68 -6.26 -11.95
N TYR A 74 4.95 -6.60 -11.74
CA TYR A 74 5.31 -7.78 -10.98
C TYR A 74 5.08 -7.58 -9.48
N ALA A 75 5.26 -6.36 -8.98
CA ALA A 75 4.94 -6.01 -7.60
C ALA A 75 3.44 -6.14 -7.33
N GLU A 76 2.59 -5.69 -8.26
CA GLU A 76 1.14 -5.87 -8.17
C GLU A 76 0.74 -7.36 -8.13
N GLN A 77 1.36 -8.19 -8.97
CA GLN A 77 1.12 -9.64 -9.00
C GLN A 77 1.53 -10.31 -7.68
N LEU A 78 2.70 -9.96 -7.13
CA LEU A 78 3.18 -10.49 -5.85
C LEU A 78 2.26 -10.10 -4.69
N LYS A 79 1.79 -8.84 -4.63
CA LYS A 79 0.82 -8.39 -3.62
C LYS A 79 -0.46 -9.22 -3.69
N SER A 80 -1.04 -9.38 -4.88
CA SER A 80 -2.25 -10.21 -5.07
C SER A 80 -2.04 -11.68 -4.70
N MET A 81 -0.87 -12.25 -5.03
CA MET A 81 -0.54 -13.63 -4.63
C MET A 81 -0.40 -13.78 -3.12
N LYS A 82 0.21 -12.79 -2.45
CA LYS A 82 0.38 -12.78 -0.99
C LYS A 82 -0.96 -12.66 -0.28
N GLU A 83 -1.81 -11.73 -0.71
CA GLU A 83 -3.18 -11.57 -0.18
C GLU A 83 -4.00 -12.86 -0.34
N ALA A 84 -3.91 -13.53 -1.50
CA ALA A 84 -4.59 -14.80 -1.73
C ALA A 84 -4.07 -15.92 -0.81
N ALA A 85 -2.77 -15.98 -0.56
CA ALA A 85 -2.15 -16.96 0.32
C ALA A 85 -2.51 -16.73 1.80
N GLU A 86 -2.51 -15.46 2.24
CA GLU A 86 -2.91 -15.07 3.60
C GLU A 86 -4.40 -15.29 3.84
N GLY A 87 -5.25 -14.96 2.86
CA GLY A 87 -6.69 -15.24 2.90
C GLY A 87 -7.00 -16.75 2.98
N ALA A 88 -6.21 -17.58 2.32
CA ALA A 88 -6.32 -19.04 2.42
C ALA A 88 -5.88 -19.59 3.79
N ALA A 89 -4.94 -18.94 4.47
CA ALA A 89 -4.43 -19.38 5.78
C ALA A 89 -5.41 -19.15 6.94
N VAL A 90 -6.32 -18.18 6.82
CA VAL A 90 -7.37 -17.89 7.82
C VAL A 90 -8.56 -18.86 7.70
N GLY A 91 -8.72 -19.55 6.56
CA GLY A 91 -9.76 -20.55 6.31
C GLY A 91 -9.26 -21.99 6.47
N GLY A 92 -8.99 -22.43 7.69
CA GLY A 92 -8.63 -23.82 7.97
C GLY A 92 -9.77 -24.81 7.69
N GLY A 93 -9.74 -25.53 6.57
CA GLY A 93 -10.61 -26.68 6.31
C GLY A 93 -10.74 -27.08 4.83
N ASP A 94 -10.09 -28.19 4.46
CA ASP A 94 -10.30 -28.99 3.24
C ASP A 94 -10.33 -28.25 1.89
N ALA A 95 -9.14 -27.94 1.39
CA ALA A 95 -8.90 -27.22 0.14
C ALA A 95 -9.53 -27.87 -1.11
N ALA A 96 -9.83 -29.17 -1.13
CA ALA A 96 -10.40 -29.81 -2.31
C ALA A 96 -11.93 -29.68 -2.42
N ALA A 97 -12.64 -29.62 -1.29
CA ALA A 97 -14.10 -29.49 -1.27
C ALA A 97 -14.57 -28.04 -1.35
N ALA A 98 -13.79 -27.10 -0.80
CA ALA A 98 -14.09 -25.67 -0.85
C ALA A 98 -13.89 -25.07 -2.26
N ILE A 99 -12.90 -25.53 -3.03
CA ILE A 99 -12.71 -25.10 -4.43
C ILE A 99 -13.91 -25.52 -5.31
N ALA A 100 -14.55 -26.67 -5.02
CA ALA A 100 -15.76 -27.10 -5.73
C ALA A 100 -17.03 -26.36 -5.26
N ALA A 101 -17.09 -25.90 -4.01
CA ALA A 101 -18.23 -25.16 -3.46
C ALA A 101 -18.19 -23.66 -3.77
N ALA A 102 -17.00 -23.04 -3.79
CA ALA A 102 -16.80 -21.62 -4.11
C ALA A 102 -17.05 -21.30 -5.59
N ALA A 103 -16.99 -22.31 -6.46
CA ALA A 103 -17.41 -22.19 -7.86
C ALA A 103 -18.93 -21.98 -8.02
N ASN A 104 -19.71 -21.98 -6.93
CA ASN A 104 -21.18 -21.91 -6.98
C ASN A 104 -21.83 -20.90 -6.01
N VAL A 105 -21.09 -19.91 -5.48
CA VAL A 105 -21.70 -18.81 -4.71
C VAL A 105 -21.26 -17.46 -5.28
N GLU A 106 -22.16 -16.83 -6.02
CA GLU A 106 -22.06 -15.46 -6.47
C GLU A 106 -22.00 -14.47 -5.27
N GLY A 107 -21.01 -13.58 -5.27
CA GLY A 107 -21.18 -12.17 -4.88
C GLY A 107 -21.10 -11.74 -3.40
N GLY A 108 -21.16 -12.62 -2.39
CA GLY A 108 -21.37 -12.18 -0.99
C GLY A 108 -20.13 -11.92 -0.11
N ALA A 109 -19.01 -12.62 -0.33
CA ALA A 109 -17.87 -12.62 0.61
C ALA A 109 -16.90 -11.43 0.44
N VAL A 110 -16.88 -10.80 -0.73
CA VAL A 110 -15.99 -9.68 -1.05
C VAL A 110 -16.58 -8.34 -0.56
N GLU A 111 -17.90 -8.18 -0.66
CA GLU A 111 -18.60 -6.99 -0.18
C GLU A 111 -18.54 -6.88 1.35
N THR A 112 -18.67 -7.99 2.06
CA THR A 112 -18.60 -8.03 3.54
C THR A 112 -17.21 -7.71 4.07
N ALA A 113 -16.14 -8.16 3.41
CA ALA A 113 -14.77 -7.79 3.79
C ALA A 113 -14.47 -6.30 3.53
N ARG A 114 -15.03 -5.73 2.47
CA ARG A 114 -14.90 -4.30 2.14
C ARG A 114 -15.66 -3.42 3.12
N GLU A 115 -16.86 -3.83 3.53
CA GLU A 115 -17.69 -3.12 4.50
C GLU A 115 -16.99 -3.04 5.88
N LEU A 116 -16.42 -4.15 6.34
CA LEU A 116 -15.62 -4.20 7.57
C LEU A 116 -14.35 -3.32 7.53
N ALA A 117 -13.70 -3.20 6.37
CA ALA A 117 -12.52 -2.36 6.20
C ALA A 117 -12.87 -0.86 6.27
N LEU A 118 -13.98 -0.46 5.65
CA LEU A 118 -14.48 0.92 5.69
C LEU A 118 -14.95 1.32 7.10
N GLU A 119 -15.60 0.40 7.82
CA GLU A 119 -16.03 0.63 9.21
C GLU A 119 -14.82 0.78 10.16
N ALA A 120 -13.74 0.02 9.93
CA ALA A 120 -12.52 0.15 10.70
C ALA A 120 -11.82 1.50 10.46
N GLU A 121 -11.76 1.96 9.21
CA GLU A 121 -11.21 3.27 8.82
C GLU A 121 -12.02 4.42 9.43
N GLU A 122 -13.35 4.33 9.44
CA GLU A 122 -14.24 5.33 10.04
C GLU A 122 -14.07 5.41 11.57
N ILE A 123 -13.90 4.27 12.25
CA ILE A 123 -13.62 4.22 13.69
C ILE A 123 -12.28 4.88 14.00
N GLU A 124 -11.26 4.65 13.18
CA GLU A 124 -9.94 5.23 13.36
C GLU A 124 -9.95 6.75 13.11
N ALA A 125 -10.65 7.21 12.06
CA ALA A 125 -10.85 8.62 11.76
C ALA A 125 -11.58 9.35 12.91
N ARG A 126 -12.63 8.74 13.48
CA ARG A 126 -13.33 9.31 14.65
C ARG A 126 -12.42 9.43 15.87
N ARG A 127 -11.60 8.41 16.15
CA ARG A 127 -10.63 8.45 17.26
C ARG A 127 -9.56 9.51 17.03
N ALA A 128 -9.09 9.68 15.80
CA ALA A 128 -8.12 10.72 15.46
C ALA A 128 -8.71 12.13 15.68
N ALA A 129 -9.94 12.37 15.24
CA ALA A 129 -10.65 13.63 15.45
C ALA A 129 -10.88 13.94 16.95
N GLU A 130 -11.22 12.94 17.76
CA GLU A 130 -11.35 13.10 19.22
C GLU A 130 -10.02 13.50 19.88
N VAL A 131 -8.90 12.93 19.43
CA VAL A 131 -7.56 13.27 19.94
C VAL A 131 -7.16 14.69 19.54
N GLU A 132 -7.42 15.07 18.28
CA GLU A 132 -7.14 16.42 17.78
C GLU A 132 -7.97 17.48 18.51
N GLY A 133 -9.27 17.22 18.73
CA GLY A 133 -10.15 18.11 19.51
C GLY A 133 -9.68 18.29 20.96
N ARG A 134 -9.18 17.23 21.59
CA ARG A 134 -8.60 17.31 22.96
C ARG A 134 -7.35 18.18 23.00
N PHE A 135 -6.51 18.10 21.97
CA PHE A 135 -5.29 18.91 21.87
C PHE A 135 -5.60 20.37 21.57
N ALA A 136 -6.56 20.64 20.68
CA ALA A 136 -7.03 21.99 20.38
C ALA A 136 -7.61 22.68 21.62
N ALA A 137 -8.41 21.96 22.42
CA ALA A 137 -8.95 22.47 23.67
C ALA A 137 -7.87 22.78 24.73
N GLU A 138 -6.82 21.96 24.80
CA GLU A 138 -5.68 22.20 25.70
C GLU A 138 -4.90 23.46 25.29
N LEU A 139 -4.65 23.63 24.00
CA LEU A 139 -3.96 24.80 23.46
C LEU A 139 -4.77 26.10 23.65
N ALA A 140 -6.10 26.03 23.54
CA ALA A 140 -6.99 27.15 23.83
C ALA A 140 -6.93 27.55 25.32
N ALA A 141 -6.95 26.58 26.23
CA ALA A 141 -6.82 26.82 27.66
C ALA A 141 -5.46 27.43 28.03
N GLU A 142 -4.37 26.99 27.39
CA GLU A 142 -3.05 27.59 27.56
C GLU A 142 -3.01 29.04 27.08
N ARG A 143 -3.68 29.36 25.96
CA ARG A 143 -3.77 30.72 25.43
C ARG A 143 -4.54 31.67 26.36
N GLU A 144 -5.52 31.14 27.08
CA GLU A 144 -6.26 31.87 28.12
C GLU A 144 -5.51 31.93 29.46
N GLY A 145 -4.35 31.28 29.57
CA GLY A 145 -3.50 31.29 30.76
C GLY A 145 -4.02 30.39 31.88
N VAL A 146 -4.89 29.43 31.57
CA VAL A 146 -5.40 28.46 32.55
C VAL A 146 -4.30 27.43 32.83
N PRO A 147 -3.85 27.29 34.09
CA PRO A 147 -2.84 26.29 34.43
C PRO A 147 -3.38 24.87 34.24
N TYR A 148 -2.50 23.97 33.78
CA TYR A 148 -2.81 22.56 33.46
C TYR A 148 -3.65 21.84 34.52
N SER A 149 -3.38 22.08 35.80
CA SER A 149 -4.10 21.47 36.93
C SER A 149 -5.57 21.89 37.04
N GLU A 150 -5.91 23.09 36.56
CA GLU A 150 -7.26 23.64 36.59
C GLU A 150 -8.06 23.19 35.36
N ALA A 151 -7.40 23.11 34.20
CA ALA A 151 -7.96 22.53 32.98
C ALA A 151 -8.28 21.03 33.14
N GLN A 152 -7.43 20.28 33.85
CA GLN A 152 -7.64 18.85 34.10
C GLN A 152 -8.84 18.58 35.03
N ARG A 153 -9.05 19.42 36.05
CA ARG A 153 -10.25 19.34 36.93
C ARG A 153 -11.54 19.67 36.18
N ARG A 154 -11.50 20.66 35.30
CA ARG A 154 -12.67 21.09 34.50
C ARG A 154 -13.11 20.02 33.48
N LYS A 155 -12.17 19.18 33.00
CA LYS A 155 -12.45 18.01 32.15
C LYS A 155 -13.17 16.88 32.91
N GLU A 156 -12.94 16.72 34.22
CA GLU A 156 -13.58 15.69 35.04
C GLU A 156 -15.00 16.07 35.51
N GLU A 157 -15.35 17.36 35.47
CA GLU A 157 -16.63 17.89 35.95
C GLU A 157 -17.64 18.27 34.83
N GLY A 158 -17.25 18.20 33.55
CA GLY A 158 -18.02 18.78 32.44
C GLY A 158 -18.18 17.88 31.22
N GLU A 159 -18.64 16.64 31.42
CA GLU A 159 -18.84 15.66 30.33
C GLU A 159 -20.17 15.84 29.56
N ASP A 160 -21.03 16.79 29.91
CA ASP A 160 -22.42 16.87 29.39
C ASP A 160 -22.79 18.14 28.57
N ASP A 161 -21.95 19.19 28.44
CA ASP A 161 -22.41 20.49 27.89
C ASP A 161 -21.57 21.06 26.72
N ALA A 162 -20.42 20.45 26.38
CA ALA A 162 -19.51 20.99 25.36
C ALA A 162 -19.80 20.54 23.92
N SER A 163 -20.74 19.61 23.72
CA SER A 163 -21.06 19.06 22.39
C SER A 163 -21.98 19.97 21.56
N GLU A 164 -22.79 20.84 22.17
CA GLU A 164 -23.72 21.70 21.41
C GLU A 164 -23.06 22.98 20.85
N ALA A 165 -22.04 23.52 21.51
CA ALA A 165 -21.42 24.80 21.09
C ALA A 165 -20.44 24.65 19.91
N ALA A 166 -19.86 23.46 19.71
CA ALA A 166 -18.93 23.19 18.62
C ALA A 166 -19.65 22.92 17.28
N GLU A 167 -20.90 22.46 17.31
CA GLU A 167 -21.72 22.22 16.11
C GLU A 167 -22.18 23.55 15.46
N GLU A 168 -22.31 24.64 16.21
CA GLU A 168 -22.82 25.92 15.70
C GLU A 168 -21.77 26.74 14.93
N GLU A 169 -20.47 26.63 15.27
CA GLU A 169 -19.40 27.39 14.60
C GLU A 169 -18.88 26.70 13.33
N ALA A 170 -18.92 25.36 13.27
CA ALA A 170 -18.54 24.58 12.09
C ALA A 170 -19.53 24.71 10.93
N ALA A 171 -20.81 24.99 11.22
CA ALA A 171 -21.87 25.15 10.20
C ALA A 171 -21.82 26.50 9.46
N ALA A 172 -21.05 27.49 9.93
CA ALA A 172 -21.10 28.87 9.44
C ALA A 172 -20.17 29.18 8.24
N ALA A 173 -19.19 28.33 7.95
CA ALA A 173 -18.23 28.54 6.88
C ALA A 173 -18.38 27.46 5.80
N GLY A 174 -19.28 27.67 4.84
CA GLY A 174 -19.48 26.81 3.68
C GLY A 174 -18.29 26.78 2.71
N VAL A 175 -17.13 26.32 3.18
CA VAL A 175 -15.91 26.06 2.43
C VAL A 175 -15.69 24.55 2.50
N ASP A 176 -15.43 23.94 1.36
CA ASP A 176 -15.12 22.52 1.24
C ASP A 176 -13.99 22.15 2.22
N GLU A 177 -14.26 21.24 3.16
CA GLU A 177 -13.40 20.90 4.29
C GLU A 177 -12.02 20.39 3.82
N GLU A 178 -11.97 19.78 2.63
CA GLU A 178 -10.74 19.32 1.98
C GLU A 178 -9.88 20.50 1.48
N ASP A 179 -10.51 21.51 0.88
CA ASP A 179 -9.84 22.69 0.31
C ASP A 179 -9.29 23.61 1.41
N ALA A 180 -9.96 23.66 2.56
CA ALA A 180 -9.47 24.35 3.76
C ALA A 180 -8.21 23.66 4.35
N ARG A 181 -8.19 22.32 4.41
CA ARG A 181 -7.04 21.54 4.91
C ARG A 181 -5.83 21.65 3.98
N LEU A 182 -6.04 21.58 2.66
CA LEU A 182 -4.97 21.74 1.67
C LEU A 182 -4.31 23.12 1.77
N LYS A 183 -5.10 24.20 1.88
CA LYS A 183 -4.58 25.56 2.07
C LYS A 183 -3.80 25.70 3.37
N ALA A 184 -4.29 25.11 4.47
CA ALA A 184 -3.59 25.13 5.74
C ALA A 184 -2.22 24.41 5.64
N GLN A 185 -2.14 23.27 4.95
CA GLN A 185 -0.89 22.56 4.70
C GLN A 185 0.08 23.35 3.82
N GLU A 186 -0.41 23.96 2.74
CA GLU A 186 0.42 24.82 1.87
C GLU A 186 0.97 26.05 2.61
N GLU A 187 0.15 26.66 3.47
CA GLU A 187 0.56 27.78 4.33
C GLU A 187 1.60 27.34 5.36
N GLU A 188 1.45 26.15 5.95
CA GLU A 188 2.41 25.56 6.89
C GLU A 188 3.75 25.24 6.21
N GLU A 189 3.74 24.65 5.03
CA GLU A 189 4.95 24.38 4.25
C GLU A 189 5.65 25.69 3.83
N HIS A 190 4.90 26.72 3.45
CA HIS A 190 5.44 28.03 3.12
C HIS A 190 6.06 28.71 4.35
N MET A 191 5.42 28.62 5.52
CA MET A 191 5.94 29.08 6.80
C MET A 191 7.23 28.33 7.17
N ALA A 192 7.24 27.00 7.08
CA ALA A 192 8.41 26.17 7.34
C ALA A 192 9.57 26.51 6.41
N LYS A 193 9.29 26.74 5.12
CA LYS A 193 10.28 27.20 4.14
C LYS A 193 10.81 28.59 4.49
N ALA A 194 9.97 29.52 4.93
CA ALA A 194 10.39 30.86 5.31
C ALA A 194 11.37 30.88 6.50
N LEU A 195 11.28 29.90 7.40
CA LEU A 195 12.21 29.71 8.52
C LEU A 195 13.58 29.14 8.10
N LEU A 196 13.70 28.58 6.89
CA LEU A 196 14.97 28.06 6.39
C LEU A 196 15.93 29.22 6.00
N PRO A 197 17.25 29.10 6.26
CA PRO A 197 18.23 30.02 5.70
C PRO A 197 18.14 30.08 4.17
N ARG A 198 18.32 31.27 3.56
CA ARG A 198 18.19 31.50 2.10
C ARG A 198 18.93 30.48 1.21
N LYS A 199 20.10 29.98 1.65
CA LYS A 199 20.85 28.94 0.91
C LYS A 199 20.12 27.59 0.91
N LYS A 200 19.49 27.24 2.03
CA LYS A 200 18.67 26.01 2.18
C LYS A 200 17.33 26.14 1.46
N GLN A 201 16.70 27.31 1.45
CA GLN A 201 15.49 27.57 0.65
C GLN A 201 15.72 27.31 -0.83
N LYS A 202 16.82 27.84 -1.40
CA LYS A 202 17.17 27.59 -2.81
C LYS A 202 17.43 26.12 -3.10
N LEU A 203 18.07 25.41 -2.17
CA LEU A 203 18.30 23.96 -2.29
C LEU A 203 16.97 23.19 -2.25
N TYR A 204 16.08 23.54 -1.32
CA TYR A 204 14.74 22.97 -1.21
C TYR A 204 13.94 23.17 -2.50
N ASP A 205 13.94 24.38 -3.04
CA ASP A 205 13.24 24.68 -4.29
C ASP A 205 13.81 23.89 -5.47
N ALA A 206 15.13 23.80 -5.57
CA ALA A 206 15.77 22.98 -6.59
C ALA A 206 15.41 21.49 -6.44
N MET A 207 15.34 20.98 -5.21
CA MET A 207 14.92 19.61 -4.91
C MET A 207 13.46 19.39 -5.30
N GLN A 208 12.55 20.28 -4.90
CA GLN A 208 11.13 20.22 -5.24
C GLN A 208 10.90 20.26 -6.76
N MET A 209 11.61 21.14 -7.48
CA MET A 209 11.59 21.17 -8.94
C MET A 209 12.11 19.87 -9.58
N SER A 210 13.09 19.20 -8.96
CA SER A 210 13.60 17.92 -9.46
C SER A 210 12.60 16.77 -9.24
N LEU A 211 11.92 16.78 -8.10
CA LEU A 211 10.87 15.81 -7.76
C LEU A 211 9.64 16.00 -8.66
N SER A 212 9.20 17.25 -8.88
CA SER A 212 8.08 17.54 -9.79
C SER A 212 8.37 17.07 -11.22
N ARG A 213 9.58 17.33 -11.74
CA ARG A 213 10.02 16.79 -13.05
C ARG A 213 10.04 15.27 -13.09
N LYS A 214 10.47 14.60 -12.01
CA LYS A 214 10.42 13.13 -11.90
C LYS A 214 8.97 12.66 -11.98
N ARG A 215 8.05 13.28 -11.24
CA ARG A 215 6.61 12.96 -11.23
C ARG A 215 5.95 13.18 -12.60
N GLU A 216 6.20 14.31 -13.26
CA GLU A 216 5.71 14.59 -14.61
C GLU A 216 6.18 13.51 -15.61
N ARG A 217 7.47 13.16 -15.56
CA ARG A 217 8.03 12.12 -16.43
C ARG A 217 7.39 10.76 -16.18
N VAL A 218 7.13 10.41 -14.92
CA VAL A 218 6.45 9.16 -14.55
C VAL A 218 5.01 9.17 -15.08
N ASN A 219 4.27 10.26 -14.91
CA ASN A 219 2.91 10.42 -15.46
C ASN A 219 2.88 10.26 -16.99
N ASP A 220 3.83 10.87 -17.70
CA ASP A 220 3.99 10.72 -19.15
C ASP A 220 4.26 9.25 -19.56
N LEU A 221 5.09 8.54 -18.80
CA LEU A 221 5.35 7.12 -19.04
C LEU A 221 4.12 6.26 -18.76
N MET A 222 3.37 6.56 -17.69
CA MET A 222 2.12 5.87 -17.34
C MET A 222 1.05 6.04 -18.42
N THR A 223 0.85 7.26 -18.94
CA THR A 223 -0.11 7.52 -20.03
C THR A 223 0.25 6.77 -21.31
N ARG A 224 1.54 6.76 -21.68
CA ARG A 224 2.06 5.97 -22.81
C ARG A 224 1.87 4.48 -22.61
N ARG A 225 2.10 3.98 -21.39
CA ARG A 225 1.91 2.57 -21.05
C ARG A 225 0.44 2.16 -21.15
N LYS A 226 -0.48 3.00 -20.65
CA LYS A 226 -1.92 2.78 -20.74
C LYS A 226 -2.39 2.73 -22.20
N SER A 227 -1.94 3.66 -23.04
CA SER A 227 -2.29 3.67 -24.47
C SER A 227 -1.69 2.50 -25.25
N ALA A 228 -0.48 2.06 -24.90
CA ALA A 228 0.12 0.85 -25.47
C ALA A 228 -0.69 -0.41 -25.10
N ARG A 229 -1.06 -0.57 -23.82
CA ARG A 229 -1.89 -1.69 -23.35
C ARG A 229 -3.25 -1.74 -24.04
N THR A 230 -3.93 -0.60 -24.20
CA THR A 230 -5.23 -0.56 -24.89
C THR A 230 -5.09 -0.91 -26.37
N ALA A 231 -4.02 -0.44 -27.04
CA ALA A 231 -3.73 -0.80 -28.43
C ALA A 231 -3.41 -2.31 -28.59
N GLU A 232 -2.70 -2.93 -27.65
CA GLU A 232 -2.47 -4.37 -27.66
C GLU A 232 -3.75 -5.18 -27.41
N ALA A 233 -4.62 -4.73 -26.50
CA ALA A 233 -5.90 -5.37 -26.25
C ALA A 233 -6.82 -5.35 -27.48
N GLN A 234 -6.88 -4.22 -28.18
CA GLN A 234 -7.66 -4.06 -29.42
C GLN A 234 -7.14 -4.95 -30.58
N LYS A 235 -5.84 -5.22 -30.63
CA LYS A 235 -5.25 -6.14 -31.62
C LYS A 235 -5.56 -7.62 -31.32
N LYS A 236 -5.78 -7.98 -30.05
CA LYS A 236 -6.02 -9.37 -29.61
C LYS A 236 -7.49 -9.80 -29.69
N THR A 237 -8.45 -8.90 -29.85
CA THR A 237 -9.85 -9.25 -30.06
C THR A 237 -10.08 -9.75 -31.49
N PRO A 238 -10.39 -11.05 -31.73
CA PRO A 238 -10.65 -11.53 -33.08
C PRO A 238 -11.95 -10.92 -33.60
N ALA A 239 -11.89 -10.33 -34.80
CA ALA A 239 -13.06 -9.83 -35.50
C ALA A 239 -14.08 -10.98 -35.63
N LYS A 240 -15.23 -10.85 -34.94
CA LYS A 240 -16.40 -11.72 -35.14
C LYS A 240 -16.76 -11.69 -36.63
N LYS A 241 -16.37 -12.72 -37.38
CA LYS A 241 -16.87 -12.96 -38.73
C LYS A 241 -18.37 -13.23 -38.61
N LYS A 242 -19.16 -12.34 -39.21
CA LYS A 242 -20.58 -12.58 -39.51
C LYS A 242 -20.70 -13.54 -40.68
#